data_AF-A0A7J6M3S3-F1
#
_entry.id   AF-A0A7J6M3S3-F1
#
_cell.length_a   1.000
_cell.length_b   1.000
_cell.length_c   1.000
_cell.angle_alpha   90.00
_cell.angle_beta   90.00
_cell.angle_gamma   90.00
#
_symmetry.space_group_name_H-M   'P 1'
#
loop_
_entity.id
_entity.type
_entity.pdbx_description
1 polymer ?
#
loop_
_entity_poly.entity_id
_entity_poly.type
_entity_poly.pdbx_seq_one_letter_code
_entity_poly.pdbx_strand_id
1 'polypeptide(L)'
;MFFRVTIVFLFGVVMADNYCQDLCAATAACATSKYGSYCKSDGVCFGLYHYDDGYCFQPTEQDTCDDMTLEPVACPDAEPTCDDVCHDLAQCRDSKWGSYCKTWQDPAVCFGIIKKDDGSLCFAPTDDDCDGEPYYC
;
A
#
# COMPACT_ATOMS: atom_id res chain seq x y z
N MET A 1 1.55 -30.95 -36.16
CA MET A 1 2.11 -30.81 -34.80
C MET A 1 1.95 -29.34 -34.42
N PHE A 2 0.86 -28.99 -33.72
CA PHE A 2 0.56 -27.59 -33.35
C PHE A 2 0.81 -27.45 -31.84
N PHE A 3 1.87 -26.71 -31.49
CA PHE A 3 2.17 -26.38 -30.10
C PHE A 3 1.18 -25.30 -29.64
N ARG A 4 0.30 -25.63 -28.70
CA ARG A 4 -0.51 -24.64 -27.98
C ARG A 4 0.35 -24.07 -26.85
N VAL A 5 0.79 -22.82 -27.01
CA VAL A 5 1.41 -22.06 -25.92
C VAL A 5 0.29 -21.38 -25.15
N THR A 6 -0.03 -21.89 -23.97
CA THR A 6 -0.91 -21.20 -23.02
C THR A 6 -0.07 -20.14 -22.32
N ILE A 7 -0.25 -18.88 -22.71
CA ILE A 7 0.34 -17.75 -21.97
C ILE A 7 -0.57 -17.49 -20.77
N VAL A 8 -0.11 -17.90 -19.59
CA VAL A 8 -0.68 -17.49 -18.31
C VAL A 8 -0.08 -16.12 -18.00
N PHE A 9 -0.85 -15.06 -18.23
CA PHE A 9 -0.51 -13.73 -17.74
C PHE A 9 -0.78 -13.68 -16.23
N LEU A 10 0.24 -13.95 -15.44
CA LEU A 10 0.28 -13.56 -14.03
C LEU A 10 0.67 -12.08 -13.97
N PHE A 11 -0.32 -11.20 -14.09
CA PHE A 11 -0.15 -9.82 -13.65
C PHE A 11 -0.39 -9.79 -12.14
N GLY A 12 0.71 -9.91 -11.38
CA GLY A 12 0.70 -9.60 -9.96
C GLY A 12 0.64 -8.08 -9.80
N VAL A 13 -0.52 -7.56 -9.43
CA VAL A 13 -0.61 -6.24 -8.80
C VAL A 13 0.06 -6.43 -7.44
N VAL A 14 1.19 -5.77 -7.19
CA VAL A 14 1.81 -5.79 -5.86
C VAL A 14 0.97 -4.87 -4.98
N MET A 15 -0.15 -5.42 -4.51
CA MET A 15 -0.96 -4.77 -3.49
C MET A 15 -0.17 -4.85 -2.19
N ALA A 16 -0.23 -3.82 -1.35
CA ALA A 16 0.30 -3.84 0.02
C ALA A 16 -0.34 -4.93 0.92
N ASP A 17 -1.27 -5.73 0.36
CA ASP A 17 -1.95 -6.90 0.94
C ASP A 17 -0.99 -7.94 1.52
N ASN A 18 0.13 -8.20 0.85
CA ASN A 18 0.97 -9.34 1.17
C ASN A 18 2.23 -9.02 1.99
N TYR A 19 2.49 -7.75 2.37
CA TYR A 19 3.69 -7.41 3.16
C TYR A 19 3.79 -8.22 4.47
N CYS A 20 2.73 -8.20 5.29
CA CYS A 20 2.72 -8.93 6.55
C CYS A 20 2.80 -10.45 6.34
N GLN A 21 2.19 -10.97 5.26
CA GLN A 21 2.25 -12.39 4.92
C GLN A 21 3.65 -12.81 4.45
N ASP A 22 4.30 -11.99 3.64
CA ASP A 22 5.67 -12.23 3.16
C ASP A 22 6.65 -12.21 4.35
N LEU A 23 6.47 -11.26 5.26
CA LEU A 23 7.26 -11.19 6.50
C LEU A 23 7.00 -12.38 7.42
N CYS A 24 5.75 -12.82 7.53
CA CYS A 24 5.38 -14.05 8.22
C CYS A 24 6.05 -15.28 7.60
N ALA A 25 6.04 -15.42 6.28
CA ALA A 25 6.69 -16.54 5.58
C ALA A 25 8.22 -16.56 5.80
N ALA A 26 8.84 -15.40 5.99
CA ALA A 26 10.25 -15.27 6.36
C ALA A 26 10.52 -15.52 7.87
N THR A 27 9.50 -15.41 8.71
CA THR A 27 9.61 -15.57 10.17
C THR A 27 9.29 -17.01 10.55
N ALA A 28 10.29 -17.80 10.95
CA ALA A 28 10.17 -19.25 11.15
C ALA A 28 8.98 -19.67 12.04
N ALA A 29 8.74 -18.93 13.13
CA ALA A 29 7.63 -19.16 14.04
C ALA A 29 6.26 -18.88 13.43
N CYS A 30 6.15 -17.99 12.44
CA CYS A 30 4.91 -17.70 11.72
C CYS A 30 4.72 -18.68 10.56
N ALA A 31 5.76 -18.89 9.75
CA ALA A 31 5.76 -19.76 8.58
C ALA A 31 5.37 -21.22 8.88
N THR A 32 5.67 -21.70 10.09
CA THR A 32 5.31 -23.05 10.56
C THR A 32 4.05 -23.08 11.42
N SER A 33 3.45 -21.92 11.71
CA SER A 33 2.23 -21.84 12.49
C SER A 33 1.01 -22.16 11.63
N LYS A 34 -0.10 -22.50 12.30
CA LYS A 34 -1.43 -22.58 11.65
C LYS A 34 -2.05 -21.21 11.39
N TYR A 35 -1.40 -20.14 11.83
CA TYR A 35 -1.81 -18.75 11.69
C TYR A 35 -1.00 -18.10 10.56
N GLY A 36 -1.45 -16.95 10.08
CA GLY A 36 -0.68 -16.09 9.19
C GLY A 36 -0.70 -14.66 9.72
N SER A 37 0.05 -13.75 9.10
CA SER A 37 0.05 -12.34 9.48
C SER A 37 -0.55 -11.48 8.38
N TYR A 38 -1.39 -10.52 8.74
CA TYR A 38 -2.06 -9.63 7.81
C TYR A 38 -2.05 -8.22 8.40
N CYS A 39 -2.17 -7.22 7.53
CA CYS A 39 -2.30 -5.84 8.00
C CYS A 39 -3.65 -5.65 8.69
N LYS A 40 -3.63 -5.25 9.96
CA LYS A 40 -4.85 -4.92 10.71
C LYS A 40 -5.28 -3.47 10.44
N SER A 41 -6.50 -3.13 10.85
CA SER A 41 -7.05 -1.78 10.71
C SER A 41 -6.32 -0.70 11.53
N ASP A 42 -5.54 -1.09 12.54
CA ASP A 42 -4.68 -0.20 13.33
C ASP A 42 -3.30 0.02 12.70
N GLY A 43 -3.08 -0.48 11.48
CA GLY A 43 -1.86 -0.23 10.70
C GLY A 43 -0.66 -1.09 11.12
N VAL A 44 -0.87 -2.18 11.87
CA VAL A 44 0.20 -3.10 12.26
C VAL A 44 -0.10 -4.54 11.83
N CYS A 45 0.94 -5.31 11.55
CA CYS A 45 0.86 -6.71 11.19
C CYS A 45 0.38 -7.56 12.37
N PHE A 46 -0.62 -8.42 12.13
CA PHE A 46 -1.10 -9.35 13.15
C PHE A 46 0.03 -10.27 13.65
N GLY A 47 0.32 -10.21 14.95
CA GLY A 47 1.21 -11.15 15.63
C GLY A 47 2.71 -11.00 15.36
N LEU A 48 3.14 -10.05 14.51
CA LEU A 48 4.55 -9.81 14.24
C LEU A 48 5.06 -8.64 15.08
N TYR A 49 6.19 -8.86 15.75
CA TYR A 49 6.86 -7.85 16.56
C TYR A 49 8.35 -7.81 16.25
N HIS A 50 8.94 -6.63 16.39
CA HIS A 50 10.39 -6.45 16.33
C HIS A 50 11.04 -7.16 17.52
N TYR A 51 11.99 -8.06 17.25
CA TYR A 51 12.69 -8.83 18.28
C TYR A 51 14.14 -9.06 17.88
N ASP A 52 15.08 -8.58 18.71
CA ASP A 52 16.51 -8.54 18.42
C ASP A 52 16.79 -7.92 17.03
N ASP A 53 17.53 -8.63 16.16
CA ASP A 53 17.85 -8.23 14.78
C ASP A 53 16.81 -8.74 13.75
N GLY A 54 15.64 -9.17 14.21
CA GLY A 54 14.62 -9.76 13.35
C GLY A 54 13.21 -9.60 13.89
N TYR A 55 12.43 -10.66 13.76
CA TYR A 55 11.02 -10.66 14.11
C TYR A 55 10.67 -11.95 14.85
N CYS A 56 9.77 -11.83 15.80
CA CYS A 56 9.13 -12.97 16.45
C CYS A 56 7.65 -13.02 16.05
N PHE A 57 7.00 -14.17 16.28
CA PHE A 57 5.58 -14.31 15.97
C PHE A 57 4.73 -14.86 17.12
N GLN A 58 3.78 -14.03 17.57
CA GLN A 58 2.67 -14.45 18.40
C GLN A 58 1.55 -14.98 17.49
N PRO A 59 0.98 -16.18 17.74
CA PRO A 59 0.92 -16.88 19.02
C PRO A 59 1.92 -18.03 19.22
N THR A 60 2.84 -18.27 18.29
CA THR A 60 3.78 -19.39 18.40
C THR A 60 4.81 -19.19 19.52
N GLU A 61 5.24 -17.95 19.74
CA GLU A 61 6.30 -17.57 20.70
C GLU A 61 5.76 -16.71 21.85
N GLN A 62 4.55 -16.99 22.33
CA GLN A 62 3.81 -16.11 23.25
C GLN A 62 4.55 -15.72 24.55
N ASP A 63 5.51 -16.53 25.02
CA ASP A 63 6.25 -16.26 26.27
C ASP A 63 7.36 -15.20 26.10
N THR A 64 7.83 -14.96 24.87
CA THR A 64 8.93 -14.03 24.56
C THR A 64 8.58 -13.03 23.47
N CYS A 65 7.40 -13.17 22.87
CA CYS A 65 6.91 -12.38 21.75
C CYS A 65 5.52 -11.83 22.10
N ASP A 66 5.50 -10.67 22.76
CA ASP A 66 4.28 -9.99 23.19
C ASP A 66 4.33 -8.47 22.97
N ASP A 67 3.14 -7.87 22.93
CA ASP A 67 2.89 -6.44 22.76
C ASP A 67 3.13 -5.60 24.02
N MET A 68 3.42 -6.22 25.17
CA MET A 68 3.71 -5.49 26.41
C MET A 68 5.14 -4.97 26.44
N THR A 69 6.04 -5.66 25.74
CA THR A 69 7.48 -5.37 25.77
C THR A 69 8.08 -5.09 24.39
N LEU A 70 7.45 -5.54 23.30
CA LEU A 70 7.97 -5.39 21.95
C LEU A 70 7.14 -4.46 21.09
N GLU A 71 7.82 -3.81 20.14
CA GLU A 71 7.18 -2.94 19.16
C GLU A 71 6.51 -3.77 18.05
N PRO A 72 5.21 -3.57 17.77
CA PRO A 72 4.53 -4.26 16.69
C PRO A 72 5.05 -3.80 15.33
N VAL A 73 5.13 -4.71 14.36
CA VAL A 73 5.55 -4.36 13.01
C VAL A 73 4.46 -3.55 12.31
N ALA A 74 4.77 -2.32 11.91
CA ALA A 74 3.88 -1.50 11.12
C ALA A 74 3.69 -2.08 9.71
N CYS A 75 2.48 -1.96 9.18
CA CYS A 75 2.27 -2.16 7.75
C CYS A 75 2.97 -1.01 7.01
N PRO A 76 3.53 -1.24 5.81
CA PRO A 76 3.85 -0.14 4.92
C PRO A 76 2.56 0.65 4.69
N ASP A 77 2.65 1.97 4.79
CA ASP A 77 1.55 2.83 4.39
C ASP A 77 1.17 2.44 2.96
N ALA A 78 -0.11 2.13 2.75
CA ALA A 78 -0.60 1.96 1.39
C ALA A 78 -0.34 3.30 0.68
N GLU A 79 0.36 3.27 -0.45
CA GLU A 79 0.51 4.47 -1.27
C GLU A 79 -0.90 5.00 -1.57
N PRO A 80 -1.20 6.28 -1.21
CA PRO A 80 -2.55 6.79 -1.29
C PRO A 80 -3.00 6.74 -2.75
N THR A 81 -4.18 6.18 -2.98
CA THR A 81 -4.74 6.13 -4.33
C THR A 81 -5.09 7.54 -4.80
N CYS A 82 -5.26 7.73 -6.11
CA CYS A 82 -5.74 9.02 -6.62
C CYS A 82 -7.08 9.45 -5.99
N ASP A 83 -7.92 8.50 -5.62
CA ASP A 83 -9.20 8.77 -4.96
C ASP A 83 -8.98 9.26 -3.52
N ASP A 84 -8.08 8.62 -2.77
CA ASP A 84 -7.70 9.05 -1.41
C ASP A 84 -7.14 10.48 -1.43
N VAL A 85 -6.21 10.75 -2.36
CA VAL A 85 -5.64 12.10 -2.52
C VAL A 85 -6.72 13.11 -2.94
N CYS A 86 -7.66 12.72 -3.80
CA CYS A 86 -8.78 13.57 -4.20
C CYS A 86 -9.70 13.92 -3.03
N HIS A 87 -9.96 12.96 -2.14
CA HIS A 87 -10.79 13.15 -0.95
C HIS A 87 -10.21 14.19 0.01
N ASP A 88 -8.88 14.27 0.12
CA ASP A 88 -8.18 15.24 0.95
C ASP A 88 -8.11 16.65 0.31
N LEU A 89 -8.27 16.75 -1.01
CA LEU A 89 -8.33 18.01 -1.75
C LEU A 89 -9.78 18.47 -1.91
N ALA A 90 -10.20 19.48 -1.15
CA ALA A 90 -11.58 19.99 -1.19
C ALA A 90 -12.07 20.31 -2.61
N GLN A 91 -11.20 20.91 -3.43
CA GLN A 91 -11.47 21.22 -4.83
C GLN A 91 -11.68 19.98 -5.72
N CYS A 92 -11.13 18.82 -5.35
CA CYS A 92 -11.35 17.55 -6.04
C CYS A 92 -12.57 16.82 -5.49
N ARG A 93 -12.62 16.62 -4.16
CA ARG A 93 -13.72 15.98 -3.43
C ARG A 93 -15.08 16.57 -3.76
N ASP A 94 -15.16 17.90 -3.79
CA ASP A 94 -16.43 18.61 -4.00
C ASP A 94 -16.72 18.82 -5.51
N SER A 95 -15.82 18.36 -6.39
CA SER A 95 -16.01 18.42 -7.85
C SER A 95 -16.89 17.29 -8.36
N LYS A 96 -17.50 17.50 -9.54
CA LYS A 96 -18.19 16.44 -10.27
C LYS A 96 -17.26 15.45 -10.98
N TRP A 97 -15.95 15.67 -10.93
CA TRP A 97 -14.97 14.96 -11.75
C TRP A 97 -14.30 13.81 -10.98
N GLY A 98 -13.93 14.04 -9.72
CA GLY A 98 -13.11 13.12 -8.93
C GLY A 98 -11.71 12.93 -9.51
N SER A 99 -10.94 11.98 -8.97
CA SER A 99 -9.66 11.56 -9.54
C SER A 99 -9.55 10.04 -9.61
N TYR A 100 -8.78 9.55 -10.56
CA TYR A 100 -8.50 8.14 -10.77
C TYR A 100 -7.15 7.99 -11.45
N CYS A 101 -6.53 6.82 -11.33
CA CYS A 101 -5.24 6.56 -11.96
C CYS A 101 -5.41 6.33 -13.47
N LYS A 102 -4.74 7.14 -14.29
CA LYS A 102 -4.70 7.00 -15.75
C LYS A 102 -3.64 5.99 -16.14
N THR A 103 -3.95 4.71 -15.92
CA THR A 103 -3.05 3.57 -16.23
C THR A 103 -2.71 3.41 -17.71
N TRP A 104 -3.37 4.17 -18.59
CA TRP A 104 -3.05 4.26 -20.02
C TRP A 104 -1.98 5.30 -20.35
N GLN A 105 -1.42 6.01 -19.36
CA GLN A 105 -0.23 6.86 -19.50
C GLN A 105 0.99 6.18 -18.89
N ASP A 106 2.19 6.51 -19.39
CA ASP A 106 3.46 5.97 -18.91
C ASP A 106 4.45 7.13 -18.64
N PRO A 107 4.81 7.39 -17.36
CA PRO A 107 4.27 6.75 -16.14
C PRO A 107 2.78 7.05 -15.92
N ALA A 108 2.10 6.22 -15.14
CA ALA A 108 0.70 6.39 -14.79
C ALA A 108 0.52 7.62 -13.87
N VAL A 109 -0.54 8.39 -14.07
CA VAL A 109 -0.76 9.64 -13.32
C VAL A 109 -2.21 9.78 -12.88
N CYS A 110 -2.42 10.44 -11.75
CA CYS A 110 -3.74 10.77 -11.25
C CYS A 110 -4.40 11.84 -12.12
N PHE A 111 -5.64 11.59 -12.53
CA PHE A 111 -6.41 12.56 -13.29
C PHE A 111 -6.58 13.87 -12.50
N GLY A 112 -6.10 14.98 -13.06
CA GLY A 112 -6.34 16.33 -12.55
C GLY A 112 -5.55 16.72 -11.31
N ILE A 113 -4.82 15.80 -10.64
CA ILE A 113 -4.00 16.12 -9.47
C ILE A 113 -2.61 16.55 -9.94
N ILE A 114 -2.22 17.76 -9.54
CA ILE A 114 -0.94 18.38 -9.90
C ILE A 114 -0.16 18.67 -8.62
N LYS A 115 1.14 18.40 -8.66
CA LYS A 115 2.11 18.77 -7.64
C LYS A 115 2.75 20.10 -8.02
N LYS A 116 2.52 21.12 -7.20
CA LYS A 116 3.12 22.46 -7.36
C LYS A 116 4.60 22.45 -6.96
N ASP A 117 5.32 23.51 -7.34
CA ASP A 117 6.74 23.70 -7.04
C ASP A 117 7.05 23.71 -5.53
N ASP A 118 6.09 24.14 -4.70
CA ASP A 118 6.21 24.15 -3.24
C ASP A 118 5.91 22.78 -2.59
N GLY A 119 5.59 21.77 -3.40
CA GLY A 119 5.24 20.41 -2.98
C GLY A 119 3.78 20.22 -2.60
N SER A 120 2.96 21.27 -2.59
CA SER A 120 1.52 21.14 -2.36
C SER A 120 0.80 20.53 -3.56
N LEU A 121 -0.39 19.96 -3.32
CA LEU A 121 -1.22 19.38 -4.38
C LEU A 121 -2.43 20.27 -4.69
N CYS A 122 -2.81 20.32 -5.97
CA CYS A 122 -4.02 21.00 -6.43
C CYS A 122 -4.79 20.18 -7.47
N PHE A 123 -6.01 20.64 -7.82
CA PHE A 123 -6.87 19.95 -8.77
C PHE A 123 -7.20 20.84 -9.98
N ALA A 124 -6.52 20.59 -11.09
CA ALA A 124 -6.58 21.41 -12.31
C ALA A 124 -7.98 21.58 -12.91
N PRO A 125 -8.91 20.60 -12.87
CA PRO A 125 -10.25 20.77 -13.43
C PRO A 125 -11.12 21.86 -12.78
N THR A 126 -10.72 22.38 -11.61
CA THR A 126 -11.48 23.39 -10.86
C THR A 126 -10.64 24.60 -10.46
N ASP A 127 -9.36 24.62 -10.78
CA ASP A 127 -8.39 25.64 -10.38
C ASP A 127 -7.50 25.99 -11.59
N ASP A 128 -7.70 27.17 -12.15
CA ASP A 128 -6.98 27.63 -13.35
C ASP A 128 -5.51 27.97 -13.06
N ASP A 129 -5.14 28.18 -11.79
CA ASP A 129 -3.76 28.46 -11.34
C ASP A 129 -3.06 27.17 -10.83
N CYS A 130 -3.64 26.01 -11.09
CA CYS A 130 -3.12 24.71 -10.69
C CYS A 130 -2.11 24.18 -11.72
N ASP A 131 -0.92 24.76 -11.71
CA ASP A 131 0.21 24.39 -12.57
C ASP A 131 1.32 23.67 -11.80
N GLY A 132 2.05 22.80 -12.49
CA GLY A 132 3.13 22.00 -11.92
C GLY A 132 3.31 20.65 -12.62
N GLU A 133 3.85 19.67 -11.90
CA GLU A 133 4.07 18.31 -12.40
C GLU A 133 2.88 17.40 -12.11
N PRO A 134 2.59 16.41 -12.98
CA PRO A 134 1.51 15.46 -12.70
C PRO A 134 1.84 14.61 -11.47
N TYR A 135 0.82 14.35 -10.64
CA TYR A 135 0.97 13.43 -9.51
C TYR A 135 0.86 11.97 -9.99
N TYR A 136 1.84 11.16 -9.65
CA TYR A 136 1.94 9.78 -10.11
C TYR A 136 1.08 8.82 -9.29
N CYS A 137 0.69 7.73 -9.95
CA CYS A 137 0.31 6.47 -9.37
C CYS A 137 1.20 5.38 -9.99
#